data_AF-A0A9P9P2P1-F1
#
_entry.id   AF-A0A9P9P2P1-F1
#
_cell.length_a   1.000
_cell.length_b   1.000
_cell.length_c   1.000
_cell.angle_alpha   90.00
_cell.angle_beta   90.00
_cell.angle_gamma   90.00
#
_symmetry.space_group_name_H-M   'P 1'
#
loop_
_entity.id
_entity.type
_entity.pdbx_description
1 polymer ?
#
loop_
_entity_poly.entity_id
_entity_poly.type
_entity_poly.pdbx_seq_one_letter_code
_entity_poly.pdbx_strand_id
1 'polypeptide(L)'
;MTTITLDYVNKRKHSRYNKESVYFRPDDDAQYASIHIIDLADVDSAIAQYPSPDNVVPVTKLEGTRLDGCFIGACTTTEENLILAAGVLELGLKKVWYQPHVA
;
A
#
# COMPACT_ATOMS: atom_id res chain seq x y z
N MET A 1 2.06 -19.85 14.12
CA MET A 1 1.83 -18.58 14.83
C MET A 1 2.19 -17.45 13.87
N THR A 2 1.25 -16.60 13.47
CA THR A 2 1.55 -15.40 12.67
C THR A 2 2.31 -14.40 13.55
N THR A 3 3.62 -14.32 13.37
CA THR A 3 4.55 -13.58 14.24
C THR A 3 4.59 -12.07 13.95
N ILE A 4 4.16 -11.64 12.76
CA ILE A 4 4.34 -10.26 12.26
C ILE A 4 3.75 -9.21 13.22
N THR A 5 2.50 -9.38 13.66
CA THR A 5 1.83 -8.42 14.55
C THR A 5 2.51 -8.37 15.92
N LEU A 6 2.89 -9.54 16.46
CA LEU A 6 3.60 -9.64 17.74
C LEU A 6 4.97 -8.95 17.65
N ASP A 7 5.72 -9.20 16.58
CA ASP A 7 7.02 -8.59 16.34
C ASP A 7 6.90 -7.06 16.21
N TYR A 8 5.87 -6.58 15.51
CA TYR A 8 5.59 -5.15 15.38
C TYR A 8 5.27 -4.50 16.74
N VAL A 9 4.40 -5.11 17.54
CA VAL A 9 4.04 -4.61 18.88
C VAL A 9 5.25 -4.63 19.82
N ASN A 10 6.05 -5.70 19.81
CA ASN A 10 7.22 -5.82 20.67
C ASN A 10 8.31 -4.76 20.38
N LYS A 11 8.43 -4.31 19.12
CA LYS A 11 9.34 -3.22 18.72
C LYS A 11 8.94 -1.84 19.26
N ARG A 12 7.76 -1.68 19.87
CA ARG A 12 7.32 -0.38 20.41
C ARG A 12 8.24 0.07 21.55
N LYS A 13 8.76 1.30 21.42
CA LYS A 13 9.77 1.87 22.33
C LYS A 13 9.32 1.98 23.79
N HIS A 14 8.04 2.27 24.03
CA HIS A 14 7.53 2.42 25.39
C HIS A 14 6.87 1.13 25.86
N SER A 15 7.31 0.64 27.02
CA SER A 15 6.86 -0.63 27.57
C SER A 15 5.35 -0.69 27.86
N ARG A 16 4.69 0.46 28.04
CA ARG A 16 3.22 0.54 28.15
C ARG A 16 2.48 0.04 26.92
N TYR A 17 3.14 -0.04 25.76
CA TYR A 17 2.54 -0.47 24.49
C TYR A 17 2.75 -1.94 24.16
N ASN A 18 3.55 -2.68 24.95
CA ASN A 18 3.92 -4.06 24.63
C ASN A 18 3.93 -5.03 25.83
N LYS A 19 3.58 -4.58 27.03
CA LYS A 19 3.60 -5.43 28.25
C LYS A 19 2.32 -6.23 28.52
N GLU A 20 1.16 -5.75 28.09
CA GLU A 20 -0.14 -6.29 28.48
C GLU A 20 -1.00 -6.70 27.27
N SER A 21 -0.37 -6.94 26.12
CA SER A 21 -1.08 -7.29 24.90
C SER A 21 -1.57 -8.74 24.94
N VAL A 22 -2.89 -8.93 24.84
CA VAL A 22 -3.52 -10.23 24.64
C VAL A 22 -3.87 -10.38 23.16
N TYR A 23 -3.56 -11.55 22.59
CA TYR A 23 -3.73 -11.82 21.16
C TYR A 23 -4.87 -12.81 20.96
N PHE A 24 -5.77 -12.48 20.03
CA PHE A 24 -6.95 -13.27 19.73
C PHE A 24 -6.86 -13.84 18.32
N ARG A 25 -7.57 -14.94 18.10
CA ARG A 25 -7.85 -15.53 16.79
C ARG A 25 -9.35 -15.81 16.71
N PRO A 26 -9.93 -15.85 15.51
CA PRO A 26 -11.27 -16.39 15.36
C PRO A 26 -11.30 -17.85 15.85
N ASP A 27 -12.43 -18.27 16.40
CA ASP A 27 -12.69 -19.67 16.70
C ASP A 27 -12.75 -20.49 15.41
N ASP A 28 -12.37 -21.77 15.47
CA ASP A 28 -12.32 -22.65 14.30
C ASP A 28 -13.70 -22.87 13.65
N ASP A 29 -14.79 -22.64 14.40
CA ASP A 29 -16.19 -22.80 13.97
C ASP A 29 -16.95 -21.47 13.82
N ALA A 30 -16.24 -20.34 13.74
CA ALA A 30 -16.84 -19.03 13.55
C ALA A 30 -17.68 -18.96 12.25
N GLN A 31 -18.93 -18.52 12.36
CA GLN A 31 -19.83 -18.33 11.22
C GLN A 31 -19.77 -16.90 10.68
N TYR A 32 -19.58 -16.76 9.37
CA TYR A 32 -19.52 -15.48 8.67
C TYR A 32 -20.78 -15.22 7.87
N ALA A 33 -21.26 -13.96 7.84
CA ALA A 33 -22.41 -13.58 7.02
C ALA A 33 -22.12 -13.68 5.50
N SER A 34 -20.85 -13.56 5.11
CA SER A 34 -20.37 -13.73 3.74
C SER A 34 -18.88 -14.10 3.76
N ILE A 35 -18.43 -14.82 2.72
CA ILE A 35 -17.03 -15.19 2.53
C ILE A 35 -16.62 -14.74 1.12
N HIS A 36 -15.57 -13.94 1.05
CA HIS A 36 -14.96 -13.47 -0.20
C HIS A 36 -13.53 -13.99 -0.28
N ILE A 37 -13.25 -14.80 -1.29
CA ILE A 37 -11.91 -15.36 -1.51
C ILE A 37 -11.18 -14.47 -2.51
N ILE A 38 -10.02 -13.96 -2.13
CA ILE A 38 -9.18 -13.08 -2.95
C ILE A 38 -7.83 -13.78 -3.15
N ASP A 39 -7.50 -14.10 -4.40
CA ASP A 39 -6.16 -14.55 -4.75
C ASP A 39 -5.24 -13.34 -4.93
N LEU A 40 -4.20 -13.24 -4.11
CA LEU A 40 -3.24 -12.14 -4.17
C LEU A 40 -2.38 -12.19 -5.45
N ALA A 41 -2.30 -13.32 -6.14
CA ALA A 41 -1.60 -13.43 -7.42
C ALA A 41 -2.35 -12.71 -8.56
N ASP A 42 -3.66 -12.54 -8.42
CA ASP A 42 -4.52 -11.88 -9.41
C ASP A 42 -4.70 -10.37 -9.12
N VAL A 43 -4.14 -9.86 -8.02
CA VAL A 43 -4.25 -8.45 -7.63
C VAL A 43 -3.19 -7.61 -8.37
N ASP A 44 -3.65 -6.63 -9.14
CA ASP A 44 -2.82 -5.67 -9.87
C ASP A 44 -3.04 -4.23 -9.38
N SER A 45 -2.20 -3.30 -9.84
CA SER A 45 -2.25 -1.88 -9.51
C SER A 45 -3.54 -1.23 -10.01
N ALA A 46 -4.28 -0.60 -9.09
CA ALA A 46 -5.57 0.01 -9.37
C ALA A 46 -5.68 1.45 -8.85
N ILE A 47 -6.61 2.21 -9.41
CA ILE A 47 -6.94 3.59 -9.04
C ILE A 47 -8.43 3.66 -8.69
N ALA A 48 -8.75 4.21 -7.52
CA ALA A 48 -10.11 4.63 -7.19
C ALA A 48 -10.40 6.01 -7.79
N GLN A 49 -11.41 6.12 -8.64
CA GLN A 49 -11.74 7.35 -9.35
C GLN A 49 -12.75 8.20 -8.57
N TYR A 50 -12.52 9.51 -8.50
CA TYR A 50 -13.52 10.47 -8.02
C TYR A 50 -14.87 10.28 -8.74
N PRO A 51 -16.01 10.41 -8.05
CA PRO A 51 -16.16 10.79 -6.64
C PRO A 51 -16.19 9.63 -5.64
N SER A 52 -16.13 8.37 -6.11
CA SER A 52 -16.40 7.22 -5.27
C SER A 52 -15.15 6.38 -5.01
N PRO A 53 -14.83 6.04 -3.75
CA PRO A 53 -13.73 5.12 -3.47
C PRO A 53 -13.96 3.72 -4.04
N ASP A 54 -15.22 3.33 -4.27
CA ASP A 54 -15.58 2.02 -4.83
C ASP A 54 -15.46 1.95 -6.35
N ASN A 55 -15.26 3.10 -7.02
CA ASN A 55 -15.06 3.14 -8.48
C ASN A 55 -13.59 2.84 -8.82
N VAL A 56 -13.20 1.58 -8.64
CA VAL A 56 -11.82 1.11 -8.82
C VAL A 56 -11.61 0.58 -10.24
N VAL A 57 -10.57 1.08 -10.91
CA VAL A 57 -10.16 0.63 -12.25
C VAL A 57 -8.67 0.27 -12.29
N PRO A 58 -8.24 -0.64 -13.18
CA PRO A 58 -6.81 -0.88 -13.40
C PRO A 58 -6.09 0.41 -13.80
N VAL A 59 -4.85 0.59 -13.33
CA VAL A 59 -4.04 1.78 -13.62
C VAL A 59 -3.90 2.04 -15.13
N THR A 60 -3.82 0.98 -15.93
CA THR A 60 -3.68 1.01 -17.40
C THR A 60 -4.87 1.68 -18.10
N LYS A 61 -6.07 1.66 -17.51
CA LYS A 61 -7.25 2.33 -18.09
C LYS A 61 -7.09 3.86 -18.15
N LEU A 62 -6.24 4.42 -17.29
CA LEU A 62 -6.01 5.86 -17.15
C LEU A 62 -4.65 6.29 -17.68
N GLU A 63 -3.98 5.44 -18.45
CA GLU A 63 -2.70 5.77 -19.08
C GLU A 63 -2.82 7.03 -19.96
N GLY A 64 -1.82 7.90 -19.89
CA GLY A 64 -1.81 9.18 -20.62
C GLY A 64 -2.68 10.28 -20.00
N THR A 65 -3.41 10.01 -18.91
CA THR A 65 -4.14 11.06 -18.18
C THR A 65 -3.15 12.09 -17.63
N ARG A 66 -3.31 13.35 -18.04
CA ARG A 66 -2.51 14.46 -17.52
C ARG A 66 -2.83 14.66 -16.03
N LEU A 67 -1.79 14.73 -15.21
CA LEU A 67 -1.86 15.10 -13.81
C LEU A 67 -1.23 16.47 -13.62
N ASP A 68 -1.92 17.38 -12.94
CA ASP A 68 -1.37 18.69 -12.59
C ASP A 68 -0.57 18.66 -11.28
N GLY A 69 -0.68 17.57 -10.52
CA GLY A 69 0.08 17.34 -9.30
C GLY A 69 -0.11 15.93 -8.76
N CYS A 70 0.77 15.51 -7.86
CA CYS A 70 0.69 14.24 -7.14
C CYS A 70 0.98 14.49 -5.65
N PHE A 71 0.21 13.84 -4.79
CA PHE A 71 0.41 13.86 -3.35
C PHE A 71 0.72 12.45 -2.86
N ILE A 72 1.80 12.30 -2.09
CA ILE A 72 2.26 11.03 -1.53
C ILE A 72 2.29 11.18 -0.02
N GLY A 73 1.44 10.40 0.67
CA GLY A 73 1.25 10.49 2.12
C GLY A 73 -0.23 10.52 2.49
N ALA A 74 -0.59 9.97 3.65
CA ALA A 74 -1.88 10.06 4.33
C ALA A 74 -1.84 9.12 5.55
N CYS A 75 -3.01 8.81 6.12
CA CYS A 75 -3.15 7.81 7.18
C CYS A 75 -2.86 6.37 6.74
N THR A 76 -2.97 6.05 5.44
CA THR A 76 -2.76 4.71 4.88
C THR A 76 -1.34 4.48 4.37
N THR A 77 -0.51 5.53 4.32
CA THR A 77 0.86 5.46 3.80
C THR A 77 1.81 4.89 4.84
N THR A 78 2.58 3.89 4.43
CA THR A 78 3.61 3.26 5.26
C THR A 78 5.02 3.74 4.89
N GLU A 79 6.02 3.35 5.70
CA GLU A 79 7.43 3.68 5.43
C GLU A 79 7.87 3.08 4.09
N GLU A 80 7.48 1.83 3.81
CA GLU A 80 7.80 1.17 2.56
C GLU A 80 7.16 1.85 1.34
N ASN A 81 5.97 2.46 1.47
CA ASN A 81 5.39 3.24 0.38
C ASN A 81 6.26 4.45 0.03
N LEU A 82 6.84 5.14 1.01
CA LEU A 82 7.70 6.30 0.77
C LEU A 82 9.00 5.91 0.07
N ILE A 83 9.60 4.78 0.46
CA ILE A 83 10.81 4.24 -0.16
C ILE A 83 10.52 3.87 -1.63
N LEU A 84 9.42 3.16 -1.89
CA LEU A 84 9.02 2.80 -3.25
C LEU A 84 8.74 4.04 -4.11
N ALA A 85 8.00 5.01 -3.57
CA ALA A 85 7.70 6.25 -4.28
C ALA A 85 8.98 7.04 -4.63
N ALA A 86 9.94 7.12 -3.71
CA ALA A 86 11.23 7.74 -3.96
C ALA A 86 12.01 7.02 -5.07
N GLY A 87 12.03 5.67 -5.06
CA GLY A 87 12.68 4.88 -6.11
C GLY A 87 12.04 5.06 -7.49
N VAL A 88 10.71 5.07 -7.57
CA VAL A 88 9.99 5.33 -8.83
C VAL A 88 10.27 6.74 -9.33
N LEU A 89 10.26 7.73 -8.43
CA LEU A 89 10.58 9.12 -8.77
C LEU A 89 12.01 9.26 -9.28
N GLU A 90 12.99 8.60 -8.64
CA GLU A 90 14.39 8.62 -9.08
C GLU A 90 14.54 8.06 -10.50
N LEU A 91 13.89 6.93 -10.80
CA LEU A 91 13.89 6.32 -12.14
C LEU A 91 13.21 7.23 -13.17
N GLY A 92 12.08 7.84 -12.82
CA GLY A 92 11.37 8.79 -13.66
C GLY A 92 12.22 10.00 -14.00
N LEU A 93 12.87 10.60 -12.99
CA LEU A 93 13.79 11.72 -13.17
C LEU A 93 14.97 11.30 -14.07
N LYS A 94 15.63 10.17 -13.82
CA LYS A 94 16.72 9.70 -14.69
C LYS A 94 16.30 9.57 -16.17
N LYS A 95 15.07 9.13 -16.46
CA LYS A 95 14.58 9.06 -17.85
C LYS A 95 14.33 10.43 -18.49
N VAL A 96 13.88 11.41 -17.71
CA VAL A 96 13.65 12.79 -18.20
C VAL A 96 14.97 13.55 -18.37
N TRP A 97 15.94 13.33 -17.48
CA TRP A 97 17.25 14.00 -17.50
C TRP A 97 18.31 13.27 -18.34
N TYR A 98 18.19 11.97 -18.58
CA TYR A 98 18.97 11.24 -19.57
C TYR A 98 18.32 11.39 -20.95
N GLN A 99 18.34 12.61 -21.46
CA GLN A 99 18.46 12.80 -22.90
C GLN A 99 19.94 13.03 -23.17
N PRO A 100 20.65 12.16 -23.91
CA PRO A 100 21.91 12.60 -24.48
C PRO A 100 21.54 13.81 -25.33
N HIS A 101 22.02 14.99 -24.91
CA HIS A 101 21.98 16.16 -25.76
C HIS A 101 22.63 15.73 -27.08
N VAL A 102 21.81 15.55 -28.10
CA VAL A 102 22.26 15.43 -29.48
C VAL A 102 22.84 16.80 -29.80
N ALA A 103 24.15 16.90 -29.64
CA ALA A 103 25.01 17.91 -30.23
C ALA A 103 25.86 17.21 -31.30
#